data_AF-A0A225V5N0-F1
#
_entry.id   AF-A0A225V5N0-F1
#
_cell.length_a   1.000
_cell.length_b   1.000
_cell.length_c   1.000
_cell.angle_alpha   90.00
_cell.angle_beta   90.00
_cell.angle_gamma   90.00
#
_symmetry.space_group_name_H-M   'P 1'
#
loop_
_entity.id
_entity.type
_entity.pdbx_description
1 polymer ?
#
loop_
_entity_poly.entity_id
_entity_poly.type
_entity_poly.pdbx_seq_one_letter_code
_entity_poly.pdbx_strand_id
1 'polypeptide(L)'
;MKGFSILYLHYVTEEFKLRSWTLEVMELPGIHTGTIIAGKLREVMNAWGLCRENCTRFGHDSGSNMVNAAEHLYFGNTPCLAHELHLVVLLDLEKNSMETMQGIVQSFSIIIGLHSEGGRVEFKDVWNKLSKPKHKEW
;
A
#
# COMPACT_ATOMS: atom_id res chain seq x y z
N MET A 1 3.61 -14.04 21.77
CA MET A 1 4.55 -13.97 20.62
C MET A 1 5.08 -12.54 20.58
N LYS A 2 6.35 -12.33 20.24
CA LYS A 2 6.87 -10.97 20.00
C LYS A 2 6.57 -10.61 18.55
N GLY A 3 5.99 -9.44 18.32
CA GLY A 3 5.78 -8.88 16.98
C GLY A 3 6.82 -7.79 16.72
N PHE A 4 7.11 -7.54 15.46
CA PHE A 4 7.96 -6.42 15.05
C PHE A 4 7.25 -5.66 13.94
N SER A 5 7.36 -4.34 13.96
CA SER A 5 6.88 -3.47 12.89
C SER A 5 7.98 -2.47 12.54
N ILE A 6 8.04 -2.08 11.28
CA ILE A 6 9.02 -1.10 10.80
C ILE A 6 8.22 0.08 10.24
N LEU A 7 8.56 1.28 10.70
CA LEU A 7 7.95 2.51 10.18
C LEU A 7 8.86 3.13 9.12
N TYR A 8 8.33 3.23 7.90
CA TYR A 8 8.95 3.95 6.79
C TYR A 8 8.22 5.26 6.53
N LEU A 9 8.98 6.32 6.24
CA LEU A 9 8.46 7.59 5.75
C LEU A 9 8.82 7.77 4.29
N HIS A 10 7.81 8.00 3.47
CA HIS A 10 7.95 8.41 2.09
C HIS A 10 7.43 9.83 1.91
N TYR A 11 8.21 10.69 1.27
CA TYR A 11 7.81 12.06 0.97
C TYR A 11 8.45 12.56 -0.33
N VAL A 12 7.88 13.60 -0.91
CA VAL A 12 8.37 14.22 -2.15
C VAL A 12 8.93 15.60 -1.80
N THR A 13 10.13 15.91 -2.28
CA THR A 13 10.76 17.24 -2.09
C THR A 13 10.21 18.27 -3.06
N GLU A 14 10.57 19.54 -2.87
CA GLU A 14 10.22 20.64 -3.78
C GLU A 14 10.73 20.42 -5.21
N GLU A 15 11.84 19.68 -5.37
CA GLU A 15 12.37 19.28 -6.69
C GLU A 15 11.72 18.00 -7.24
N PHE A 16 10.57 17.60 -6.72
CA PHE A 16 9.83 16.39 -7.11
C PHE A 16 10.65 15.10 -6.98
N LYS A 17 11.54 15.02 -6.00
CA LYS A 17 12.32 13.81 -5.72
C LYS A 17 11.66 13.00 -4.60
N LEU A 18 11.36 11.73 -4.88
CA LEU A 18 10.90 10.79 -3.86
C LEU A 18 12.05 10.48 -2.89
N ARG A 19 11.77 10.61 -1.60
CA ARG A 19 12.66 10.23 -0.50
C ARG A 19 11.98 9.15 0.34
N SER A 20 12.78 8.22 0.82
CA SER A 20 12.35 7.07 1.61
C SER A 20 13.28 6.90 2.78
N TRP A 21 12.76 7.04 4.00
CA TRP A 21 13.52 6.89 5.25
C TRP A 21 12.96 5.75 6.07
N THR A 22 13.84 4.93 6.63
CA THR A 22 13.47 4.01 7.72
C THR A 22 13.56 4.81 9.01
N LEU A 23 12.44 5.01 9.68
CA LEU A 23 12.41 5.80 10.91
C LEU A 23 12.72 4.92 12.13
N GLU A 24 12.03 3.79 12.27
CA GLU A 24 12.10 2.99 13.49
C GLU A 24 11.80 1.52 13.22
N VAL A 25 12.47 0.63 13.94
CA VAL A 25 12.09 -0.78 14.09
C VAL A 25 11.55 -0.97 15.50
N MET A 26 10.25 -1.19 15.62
CA MET A 26 9.56 -1.28 16.90
C MET A 26 9.21 -2.73 17.24
N GLU A 27 9.60 -3.16 18.44
CA GLU A 27 9.06 -4.37 19.05
C GLU A 27 7.64 -4.07 19.55
N LEU A 28 6.70 -4.93 19.18
CA LEU A 28 5.34 -4.97 19.69
C LEU A 28 5.24 -6.14 20.68
N PRO A 29 5.26 -5.90 22.00
CA PRO A 29 5.06 -6.97 22.98
C PRO A 29 3.57 -7.33 23.12
N GLY A 30 3.28 -8.58 23.51
CA GLY A 30 1.92 -8.99 23.88
C GLY A 30 0.97 -9.21 22.69
N ILE A 31 -0.31 -8.83 22.85
CA ILE A 31 -1.33 -8.95 21.81
C ILE A 31 -1.29 -7.69 20.93
N HIS A 32 -1.19 -7.87 19.62
CA HIS A 32 -1.04 -6.77 18.66
C HIS A 32 -2.39 -6.30 18.12
N THR A 33 -3.25 -5.73 18.98
CA THR A 33 -4.52 -5.14 18.53
C THR A 33 -4.27 -3.84 17.75
N GLY A 34 -5.20 -3.46 16.87
CA GLY A 34 -5.07 -2.22 16.12
C GLY A 34 -4.93 -0.96 16.99
N THR A 35 -5.61 -0.93 18.15
CA THR A 35 -5.46 0.16 19.12
C THR A 35 -4.04 0.25 19.70
N ILE A 36 -3.42 -0.89 20.04
CA ILE A 36 -2.03 -0.93 20.57
C ILE A 36 -1.04 -0.48 19.49
N ILE A 37 -1.21 -0.97 18.27
CA ILE A 37 -0.37 -0.59 17.12
C ILE A 37 -0.49 0.91 16.85
N ALA A 38 -1.70 1.46 16.79
CA ALA A 38 -1.93 2.89 16.58
C ALA A 38 -1.30 3.73 17.70
N GLY A 39 -1.41 3.29 18.96
CA GLY A 39 -0.75 3.94 20.10
C GLY A 39 0.77 4.01 19.91
N LYS A 40 1.40 2.90 19.55
CA LYS A 40 2.86 2.85 19.35
C LYS A 40 3.31 3.67 18.15
N LEU A 41 2.56 3.64 17.04
CA LEU A 41 2.83 4.48 15.88
C LEU A 41 2.77 5.98 16.23
N ARG A 42 1.77 6.42 17.01
CA ARG A 42 1.72 7.82 17.48
C ARG A 42 2.92 8.20 18.33
N GLU A 43 3.37 7.32 19.22
CA GLU A 43 4.56 7.54 20.04
C GLU A 43 5.79 7.76 19.17
N VAL A 44 6.02 6.87 18.19
CA VAL A 44 7.15 6.96 17.27
C VAL A 44 7.06 8.21 16.40
N MET A 45 5.89 8.49 15.82
CA MET A 45 5.68 9.70 15.01
C MET A 45 5.96 10.98 15.80
N ASN A 46 5.50 11.05 17.06
CA ASN A 46 5.77 12.19 17.93
C ASN A 46 7.27 12.29 18.28
N ALA A 47 7.95 11.18 18.54
CA ALA A 47 9.39 11.15 18.83
C ALA A 47 10.23 11.68 17.66
N TRP A 48 9.80 11.40 16.43
CA TRP A 48 10.40 11.91 15.20
C TRP A 48 9.93 13.32 14.81
N GLY A 49 9.06 13.95 15.60
CA GLY A 49 8.52 15.28 15.32
C GLY A 49 7.67 15.34 14.05
N LEU A 50 7.06 14.21 13.65
CA LEU A 50 6.24 14.16 12.45
C LEU A 50 4.92 14.92 12.66
N CYS A 51 4.71 15.94 11.84
CA CYS A 51 3.46 16.68 11.78
C CYS A 51 2.38 15.80 11.14
N ARG A 52 1.33 15.48 11.91
CA ARG A 52 0.31 14.51 11.51
C ARG A 52 -0.53 15.02 10.34
N GLU A 53 -0.70 16.33 10.29
CA GLU A 53 -1.41 17.07 9.25
C GLU A 53 -0.72 16.96 7.89
N ASN A 54 0.58 16.67 7.88
CA ASN A 54 1.37 16.45 6.65
C ASN A 54 1.39 14.98 6.22
N CYS A 55 0.91 14.05 7.06
CA CYS A 55 0.84 12.63 6.74
C CYS A 55 -0.49 12.32 6.04
N THR A 56 -0.45 12.20 4.71
CA THR A 56 -1.67 12.07 3.89
C THR A 56 -2.14 10.62 3.68
N ARG A 57 -1.24 9.65 3.78
CA ARG A 57 -1.49 8.22 3.53
C ARG A 57 -0.70 7.34 4.50
N PHE A 58 -1.26 6.19 4.82
CA PHE A 58 -0.61 5.17 5.63
C PHE A 58 -0.56 3.84 4.88
N GLY A 59 0.67 3.41 4.56
CA GLY A 59 0.96 2.16 3.89
C GLY A 59 0.96 0.98 4.86
N HIS A 60 0.21 -0.08 4.58
CA HIS A 60 0.20 -1.28 5.44
C HIS A 60 -0.06 -2.58 4.66
N ASP A 61 0.22 -3.73 5.26
CA ASP A 61 0.04 -5.06 4.66
C ASP A 61 -1.41 -5.57 4.63
N SER A 62 -2.39 -4.75 5.02
CA SER A 62 -3.81 -5.13 5.05
C SER A 62 -4.18 -6.17 6.11
N GLY A 63 -3.27 -6.50 7.03
CA GLY A 63 -3.61 -7.27 8.21
C GLY A 63 -4.71 -6.57 9.00
N SER A 64 -5.71 -7.32 9.50
CA SER A 64 -6.90 -6.75 10.14
C SER A 64 -6.59 -5.74 11.26
N ASN A 65 -5.56 -6.01 12.06
CA ASN A 65 -5.11 -5.09 13.09
C ASN A 65 -4.40 -3.85 12.53
N MET A 66 -3.70 -3.95 11.40
CA MET A 66 -3.10 -2.79 10.72
C MET A 66 -4.16 -1.90 10.07
N VAL A 67 -5.20 -2.50 9.48
CA VAL A 67 -6.38 -1.78 8.96
C VAL A 67 -7.06 -1.02 10.09
N ASN A 68 -7.35 -1.70 11.21
CA ASN A 68 -7.95 -1.06 12.38
C ASN A 68 -7.05 0.03 13.00
N ALA A 69 -5.73 -0.16 13.00
CA ALA A 69 -4.79 0.87 13.43
C ALA A 69 -4.84 2.11 12.52
N ALA A 70 -4.95 1.93 11.20
CA ALA A 70 -5.09 3.02 10.24
C ALA A 70 -6.34 3.86 10.49
N GLU A 71 -7.47 3.21 10.78
CA GLU A 71 -8.73 3.88 11.16
C GLU A 71 -8.56 4.73 12.42
N HIS A 72 -7.88 4.19 13.45
CA HIS A 72 -7.57 4.94 14.67
C HIS A 72 -6.61 6.12 14.44
N LEU A 73 -5.76 6.06 13.43
CA LEU A 73 -4.82 7.13 13.09
C LEU A 73 -5.44 8.21 12.18
N TYR A 74 -6.63 7.94 11.63
CA TYR A 74 -7.33 8.82 10.68
C TYR A 74 -6.53 9.15 9.42
N PHE A 75 -5.63 8.25 9.01
CA PHE A 75 -4.89 8.40 7.76
C PHE A 75 -5.66 7.80 6.59
N GLY A 76 -5.44 8.34 5.39
CA GLY A 76 -5.89 7.69 4.16
C GLY A 76 -5.25 6.31 4.03
N ASN A 77 -6.07 5.27 3.87
CA ASN A 77 -5.61 3.89 3.82
C ASN A 77 -4.90 3.59 2.49
N THR A 78 -3.70 3.00 2.54
CA THR A 78 -2.98 2.52 1.35
C THR A 78 -2.52 1.09 1.59
N PRO A 79 -3.29 0.09 1.15
CA PRO A 79 -2.89 -1.30 1.30
C PRO A 79 -1.65 -1.62 0.46
N CYS A 80 -0.91 -2.66 0.86
CA CYS A 80 0.31 -3.08 0.19
C CYS A 80 -0.05 -3.84 -1.07
N LEU A 81 0.25 -3.24 -2.23
CA LEU A 81 -0.02 -3.83 -3.53
C LEU A 81 0.50 -5.27 -3.67
N ALA A 82 1.69 -5.54 -3.15
CA ALA A 82 2.28 -6.88 -3.22
C ALA A 82 1.53 -7.89 -2.35
N HIS A 83 1.02 -7.47 -1.18
CA HIS A 83 0.23 -8.34 -0.32
C HIS A 83 -1.14 -8.63 -0.94
N GLU A 84 -1.82 -7.61 -1.45
CA GLU A 84 -3.08 -7.77 -2.19
C GLU A 84 -2.89 -8.71 -3.38
N LEU A 85 -1.79 -8.56 -4.12
CA LEU A 85 -1.44 -9.48 -5.20
C LEU A 85 -1.28 -10.92 -4.76
N HIS A 86 -0.55 -11.13 -3.67
CA HIS A 86 -0.38 -12.47 -3.11
C HIS A 86 -1.73 -13.08 -2.72
N LEU A 87 -2.61 -12.33 -2.04
CA LEU A 87 -3.92 -12.82 -1.62
C LEU A 87 -4.81 -13.21 -2.80
N VAL A 88 -4.92 -12.35 -3.82
CA VAL A 88 -5.82 -12.62 -4.95
C VAL A 88 -5.32 -13.83 -5.75
N VAL A 89 -4.01 -13.96 -5.98
CA VAL A 89 -3.43 -15.13 -6.66
C VAL A 89 -3.60 -16.40 -5.84
N LEU A 90 -3.38 -16.35 -4.53
CA LEU A 90 -3.57 -17.51 -3.64
C LEU A 90 -5.03 -18.00 -3.69
N LEU A 91 -5.99 -17.08 -3.58
CA LEU A 91 -7.42 -17.38 -3.65
C LEU A 91 -7.83 -17.98 -5.00
N ASP A 92 -7.21 -17.55 -6.09
CA ASP A 92 -7.45 -18.11 -7.42
C ASP A 92 -6.91 -19.55 -7.53
N LEU A 93 -5.67 -19.78 -7.06
CA LEU A 93 -5.04 -21.10 -7.05
C LEU A 93 -5.82 -22.11 -6.21
N GLU A 94 -6.34 -21.69 -5.05
CA GLU A 94 -7.17 -22.54 -4.18
C GLU A 94 -8.50 -22.96 -4.85
N LYS A 95 -9.08 -22.08 -5.68
CA LYS A 95 -10.40 -22.31 -6.29
C LYS A 95 -10.34 -23.03 -7.63
N ASN A 96 -9.34 -22.74 -8.45
CA ASN A 96 -9.36 -23.13 -9.87
C ASN A 96 -8.37 -24.26 -10.22
N SER A 97 -7.58 -24.76 -9.26
CA SER A 97 -6.42 -25.63 -9.50
C SER A 97 -5.42 -24.98 -10.50
N MET A 98 -4.20 -25.51 -10.64
CA MET A 98 -3.10 -24.86 -11.40
C MET A 98 -3.29 -24.80 -12.94
N GLU A 99 -4.44 -24.35 -13.43
CA GLU A 99 -4.67 -24.11 -14.85
C GLU A 99 -5.18 -22.69 -15.07
N THR A 100 -4.24 -21.74 -15.20
CA THR A 100 -4.07 -20.82 -16.36
C THR A 100 -3.56 -19.44 -15.94
N MET A 101 -2.64 -18.91 -16.76
CA MET A 101 -2.19 -17.51 -16.74
C MET A 101 -3.35 -16.49 -16.76
N GLN A 102 -4.54 -16.88 -17.22
CA GLN A 102 -5.75 -16.04 -17.23
C GLN A 102 -6.26 -15.71 -15.82
N GLY A 103 -6.24 -16.66 -14.88
CA GLY A 103 -6.63 -16.40 -13.48
C GLY A 103 -5.71 -15.39 -12.79
N ILE A 104 -4.41 -15.50 -13.08
CA ILE A 104 -3.40 -14.53 -12.66
C ILE A 104 -3.66 -13.15 -13.28
N VAL A 105 -3.87 -13.05 -14.61
CA VAL A 105 -4.18 -11.76 -15.28
C VAL A 105 -5.47 -11.11 -14.74
N GLN A 106 -6.49 -11.91 -14.44
CA GLN A 106 -7.73 -11.43 -13.85
C GLN A 106 -7.49 -10.90 -12.42
N SER A 107 -6.67 -11.60 -11.65
CA SER A 107 -6.25 -11.20 -10.30
C SER A 107 -5.56 -9.83 -10.31
N PHE A 108 -4.61 -9.63 -11.22
CA PHE A 108 -3.95 -8.33 -11.45
C PHE A 108 -4.95 -7.21 -11.77
N SER A 109 -5.97 -7.50 -12.59
CA SER A 109 -6.97 -6.50 -13.00
C SER A 109 -7.83 -6.03 -11.82
N ILE A 110 -8.17 -6.92 -10.88
CA ILE A 110 -8.92 -6.58 -9.65
C ILE A 110 -8.09 -5.63 -8.77
N ILE A 111 -6.81 -5.93 -8.60
CA ILE A 111 -5.90 -5.15 -7.76
C ILE A 111 -5.68 -3.75 -8.31
N ILE A 112 -5.47 -3.61 -9.63
CA ILE A 112 -5.37 -2.29 -10.28
C ILE A 112 -6.65 -1.47 -10.05
N GLY A 113 -7.82 -2.12 -10.05
CA GLY A 113 -9.09 -1.48 -9.72
C GLY A 113 -9.18 -0.99 -8.28
N LEU A 114 -8.67 -1.76 -7.31
CA LEU A 114 -8.70 -1.41 -5.89
C LEU A 114 -7.71 -0.29 -5.52
N HIS A 115 -6.61 -0.15 -6.25
CA HIS A 115 -5.51 0.77 -5.91
C HIS A 115 -5.40 2.05 -6.75
N SER A 116 -6.26 2.27 -7.76
CA SER A 116 -6.18 3.46 -8.62
C SER A 116 -7.15 4.59 -8.17
N GLU A 117 -6.71 5.86 -8.27
CA GLU A 117 -7.67 7.00 -8.32
C GLU A 117 -8.48 6.99 -9.64
N GLY A 118 -8.16 6.06 -10.54
CA GLY A 118 -8.55 5.91 -11.95
C GLY A 118 -9.15 4.55 -12.35
N GLY A 119 -10.02 3.84 -11.60
CA GLY A 119 -10.78 4.24 -10.41
C GLY A 119 -11.81 5.33 -10.70
N ARG A 120 -11.39 6.46 -11.27
CA ARG A 120 -12.30 7.47 -11.82
C ARG A 120 -11.98 7.97 -13.25
N VAL A 121 -10.76 7.92 -13.82
CA VAL A 121 -10.50 8.49 -15.17
C VAL A 121 -9.51 7.73 -16.12
N GLU A 122 -8.34 7.24 -15.70
CA GLU A 122 -7.18 7.10 -16.64
C GLU A 122 -6.93 5.78 -17.38
N PHE A 123 -7.58 4.65 -17.06
CA PHE A 123 -7.45 3.45 -17.91
C PHE A 123 -7.86 3.74 -19.37
N LYS A 124 -8.77 4.70 -19.56
CA LYS A 124 -9.28 5.17 -20.85
C LYS A 124 -8.21 5.84 -21.73
N ASP A 125 -7.23 6.49 -21.13
CA ASP A 125 -6.16 7.20 -21.86
C ASP A 125 -4.97 6.29 -22.18
N VAL A 126 -4.75 5.25 -21.37
CA VAL A 126 -3.74 4.21 -21.63
C VAL A 126 -4.14 3.33 -22.82
N TRP A 127 -5.43 2.98 -22.94
CA TRP A 127 -5.98 2.24 -24.09
C TRP A 127 -5.81 2.99 -25.42
N ASN A 128 -5.92 4.32 -25.41
CA ASN A 128 -5.71 5.16 -26.60
C ASN A 128 -4.23 5.32 -27.00
N LYS A 129 -3.28 5.08 -26.08
CA LYS A 129 -1.83 5.17 -26.32
C LYS A 129 -1.18 3.87 -26.80
N LEU A 130 -1.79 2.71 -26.52
CA LEU A 130 -1.27 1.42 -27.00
C LEU A 130 -1.46 1.19 -28.51
N SER A 131 -2.09 2.14 -29.20
CA SER A 131 -2.03 2.27 -30.66
C SER A 131 -1.26 3.53 -31.05
N LYS A 132 0.07 3.42 -31.16
CA LYS A 132 0.77 3.44 -32.47
C LYS A 132 2.29 3.46 -32.36
N PRO A 133 3.02 2.88 -33.35
CA PRO A 133 4.47 2.92 -33.41
C PRO A 133 5.02 4.23 -33.99
N LYS A 134 6.30 4.46 -33.63
CA LYS A 134 7.40 5.17 -34.31
C LYS A 134 7.50 6.71 -34.21
N HIS A 135 8.54 7.08 -33.45
CA HIS A 135 9.39 8.28 -33.46
C HIS A 135 9.17 9.32 -34.57
N LYS A 136 9.22 10.60 -34.16
CA LYS A 136 10.05 11.60 -34.82
C LYS A 136 10.53 12.68 -33.85
N GLU A 137 11.81 13.00 -34.02
CA GLU A 137 12.63 14.00 -33.33
C GLU A 137 12.13 15.42 -33.58
N TRP A 138 12.27 16.28 -32.56
CA TRP A 138 12.77 17.65 -32.67
C TRP A 138 13.60 17.95 -31.42
#